data_AF-A0A7Y3EKV5-F1
#
_entry.id   AF-A0A7Y3EKV5-F1
#
_cell.length_a   1.000
_cell.length_b   1.000
_cell.length_c   1.000
_cell.angle_alpha   90.00
_cell.angle_beta   90.00
_cell.angle_gamma   90.00
#
_symmetry.space_group_name_H-M   'P 1'
#
loop_
_entity.id
_entity.type
_entity.pdbx_description
1 polymer ?
#
loop_
_entity_poly.entity_id
_entity_poly.type
_entity_poly.pdbx_seq_one_letter_code
_entity_poly.pdbx_strand_id
1 'polypeptide(L)' 'MKILISFISFLMCSISIAQNNNNLWLRNTAISPDGNNIAFTYNADIYSVSSQGGKASRLTTN' A
#
# COMPACT_ATOMS: atom_id res chain seq x y z
N MET A 1 -31.41 30.95 -5.23
CA MET A 1 -30.11 30.93 -5.95
C MET A 1 -28.93 30.77 -4.97
N LYS A 2 -28.74 31.66 -3.98
CA LYS A 2 -27.62 31.57 -2.99
C LYS A 2 -27.64 30.30 -2.13
N ILE A 3 -28.82 29.91 -1.62
CA ILE A 3 -29.01 28.68 -0.83
C ILE A 3 -28.67 27.42 -1.65
N LEU A 4 -28.98 27.41 -2.95
CA LEU A 4 -28.73 26.27 -3.83
C LEU A 4 -27.23 26.08 -4.07
N ILE A 5 -26.49 27.18 -4.26
CA ILE A 5 -25.04 27.18 -4.45
C ILE A 5 -24.33 26.72 -3.15
N SER A 6 -24.81 27.17 -1.98
CA SER A 6 -24.28 26.74 -0.68
C SER A 6 -24.49 25.25 -0.41
N PHE A 7 -25.64 24.71 -0.82
CA PHE A 7 -25.97 23.29 -0.63
C PHE A 7 -25.15 22.38 -1.55
N ILE A 8 -24.91 22.82 -2.79
CA ILE A 8 -24.04 22.12 -3.75
C ILE A 8 -22.58 22.12 -3.27
N SER A 9 -22.10 23.23 -2.70
CA SER A 9 -20.75 23.30 -2.11
C SER A 9 -20.57 22.34 -0.93
N PHE A 10 -21.59 22.20 -0.08
CA PHE A 10 -21.56 21.27 1.06
C PHE A 10 -21.53 19.80 0.61
N LEU A 11 -22.21 19.45 -0.49
CA LEU A 11 -22.19 18.09 -1.04
C LEU A 11 -20.83 17.69 -1.63
N MET A 12 -20.07 18.66 -2.18
CA MET A 12 -18.77 18.40 -2.82
C MET A 12 -17.62 18.19 -1.83
N CYS A 13 -17.75 18.63 -0.57
CA CYS A 13 -16.72 18.45 0.46
C CYS A 13 -16.54 16.97 0.87
N SER A 14 -17.61 16.17 0.76
CA SER A 14 -17.66 14.77 1.22
C SER A 14 -16.94 13.77 0.30
N ILE A 15 -16.45 14.19 -0.87
CA ILE A 15 -15.79 13.32 -1.87
C ILE A 15 -14.26 13.30 -1.69
N SER A 16 -13.73 13.96 -0.64
CA SER A 16 -12.31 13.90 -0.31
C SER A 16 -11.94 12.56 0.35
N ILE A 17 -12.11 11.45 -0.37
CA ILE A 17 -11.72 10.12 0.09
C ILE A 17 -10.25 9.87 -0.26
N ALA A 18 -9.47 9.69 0.81
CA ALA A 18 -8.26 8.89 0.94
C ALA A 18 -7.12 9.13 -0.07
N GLN A 19 -6.15 9.94 0.33
CA GLN A 19 -4.77 9.76 -0.14
C GLN A 19 -4.25 8.44 0.45
N ASN A 20 -4.60 7.31 -0.17
CA ASN A 20 -3.99 6.04 0.17
C ASN A 20 -2.58 6.02 -0.40
N ASN A 21 -1.67 6.71 0.30
CA ASN A 21 -0.24 6.68 0.07
C ASN A 21 0.27 5.30 0.49
N ASN A 22 -0.16 4.24 -0.21
CA ASN A 22 0.45 2.92 -0.20
C ASN A 22 1.81 3.08 -0.87
N ASN A 23 2.71 3.77 -0.22
CA ASN A 23 4.04 3.99 -0.72
C ASN A 23 4.78 2.66 -0.52
N LEU A 24 4.57 1.75 -1.48
CA LEU A 24 5.16 0.42 -1.54
C LEU A 24 6.63 0.56 -1.93
N TRP A 25 7.39 1.23 -1.06
CA TRP A 25 8.83 1.36 -1.19
C TRP A 25 9.49 0.05 -0.82
N LEU A 26 9.35 -0.90 -1.74
CA LEU A 26 10.09 -2.14 -1.77
C LEU A 26 11.55 -1.78 -2.04
N ARG A 27 12.44 -2.38 -1.25
CA ARG A 27 13.88 -2.28 -1.42
C ARG A 27 14.48 -3.68 -1.34
N ASN A 28 15.68 -3.84 -1.88
CA ASN A 28 16.47 -5.07 -1.74
C ASN A 28 15.69 -6.35 -2.14
N THR A 29 14.88 -6.27 -3.19
CA THR A 29 14.06 -7.39 -3.66
C THR A 29 14.94 -8.46 -4.31
N ALA A 30 14.75 -9.72 -3.92
CA ALA A 30 15.43 -10.87 -4.51
C ALA A 30 14.51 -12.09 -4.57
N ILE A 31 14.66 -12.89 -5.63
CA ILE A 31 13.99 -14.19 -5.77
C ILE A 31 14.89 -15.30 -5.21
N SER A 32 14.29 -16.30 -4.57
CA SER A 32 15.03 -17.47 -4.08
C SER A 32 15.62 -18.30 -5.25
N PRO A 33 16.73 -19.03 -5.05
CA PRO A 33 17.36 -19.82 -6.12
C PRO A 33 16.45 -20.91 -6.73
N ASP A 34 15.52 -21.43 -5.94
CA ASP A 34 14.49 -22.39 -6.37
C ASP A 34 13.27 -21.72 -7.04
N GLY A 35 13.21 -20.39 -7.06
CA GLY A 35 12.15 -19.61 -7.69
C GLY A 35 10.83 -19.54 -6.93
N ASN A 36 10.74 -20.12 -5.73
CA ASN A 36 9.46 -20.26 -5.02
C ASN A 36 9.07 -19.04 -4.18
N ASN A 37 10.03 -18.21 -3.76
CA ASN A 37 9.78 -17.08 -2.85
C ASN A 37 10.48 -15.81 -3.32
N ILE A 38 9.93 -14.67 -2.93
CA ILE A 38 10.49 -13.33 -3.11
C ILE A 38 10.70 -12.71 -1.74
N ALA A 39 11.94 -12.35 -1.42
CA ALA A 39 12.28 -11.57 -0.24
C ALA A 39 12.42 -10.09 -0.61
N PHE A 40 12.01 -9.20 0.28
CA PHE A 40 12.15 -7.75 0.11
C PHE A 40 12.19 -7.03 1.45
N THR A 41 12.69 -5.81 1.44
CA THR A 41 12.66 -4.90 2.58
C THR A 41 11.49 -3.93 2.47
N TYR A 42 10.72 -3.80 3.54
CA TYR A 42 9.65 -2.83 3.71
C TYR A 42 9.64 -2.33 5.15
N ASN A 43 9.53 -1.01 5.34
CA ASN A 43 9.50 -0.40 6.67
C ASN A 43 10.63 -0.87 7.61
N ALA A 44 11.86 -0.95 7.10
CA ALA A 44 13.05 -1.44 7.80
C ALA A 44 13.05 -2.93 8.23
N ASP A 45 12.05 -3.71 7.81
CA ASP A 45 12.01 -5.16 8.03
C ASP A 45 12.10 -5.96 6.75
N ILE A 46 12.48 -7.22 6.92
CA ILE A 46 12.51 -8.21 5.85
C ILE A 46 11.16 -8.92 5.82
N TYR A 47 10.59 -9.03 4.63
CA TYR A 47 9.40 -9.78 4.33
C TYR A 47 9.69 -10.84 3.27
N SER A 48 8.88 -11.90 3.25
CA SER A 48 8.89 -12.92 2.21
C SER A 48 7.47 -13.25 1.75
N VAL A 49 7.31 -13.50 0.45
CA VAL A 49 6.05 -13.93 -0.18
C VAL A 49 6.35 -15.00 -1.23
N SER A 50 5.40 -15.89 -1.49
CA SER A 50 5.49 -16.83 -2.62
C SER A 50 5.65 -16.06 -3.94
N SER A 51 6.40 -16.62 -4.89
CA SER A 51 6.57 -16.03 -6.22
C SER A 51 5.28 -16.02 -7.05
N GLN A 52 4.31 -16.87 -6.70
CA GLN A 52 2.95 -16.85 -7.23
C GLN A 52 2.07 -15.76 -6.59
N GLY A 53 2.60 -15.00 -5.62
CA GLY A 53 1.93 -13.92 -4.90
C GLY A 53 1.28 -14.38 -3.59
N GLY A 54 0.39 -13.54 -3.07
CA GLY A 54 -0.31 -13.77 -1.80
C GLY A 54 0.15 -12.86 -0.67
N LYS A 55 -0.12 -13.28 0.57
CA LYS A 55 0.19 -12.48 1.76
C LYS A 55 1.67 -12.61 2.11
N ALA A 56 2.36 -11.47 2.17
CA ALA A 56 3.73 -11.43 2.66
C ALA A 56 3.79 -11.69 4.18
N SER A 57 4.76 -12.51 4.58
CA SER A 57 5.10 -12.77 5.98
C SER A 57 6.28 -11.90 6.39
N ARG A 58 6.20 -11.25 7.56
CA ARG A 58 7.30 -10.48 8.15
C ARG A 58 8.27 -11.44 8.81
N LEU A 59 9.55 -11.38 8.45
CA LEU A 59 10.60 -12.26 8.95
C LEU A 59 11.41 -11.65 10.10
N THR A 60 11.44 -10.32 10.21
CA THR A 60 12.18 -9.60 11.26
C THR A 60 11.28 -8.64 12.02
N THR A 61 11.73 -8.15 13.18
CA THR A 61 11.06 -7.09 13.92
C THR A 61 12.11 -6.22 14.58
N ASN A 62 12.60 -5.22 13.83
CA ASN A 62 13.44 -4.16 14.39
C ASN A 62 12.60 -3.10 15.11
#